data_AF-A0A1A8J273-F1
#
_entry.id   AF-A0A1A8J273-F1
#
_cell.length_a   1.000
_cell.length_b   1.000
_cell.length_c   1.000
_cell.angle_alpha   90.00
_cell.angle_beta   90.00
_cell.angle_gamma   90.00
#
_symmetry.space_group_name_H-M   'P 1'
#
loop_
_entity.id
_entity.type
_entity.pdbx_description
1 polymer ?
#
loop_
_entity_poly.entity_id
_entity_poly.type
_entity_poly.pdbx_seq_one_letter_code
_entity_poly.pdbx_strand_id
1 'polypeptide(L)'
;YTMMGHKVDKGLIPRICEGLFLELSNRSKTETVSFHTEVSYLEIYSERVHDLLKKKSPSTDGGRLKVREHPYEGPYVENLSKHVVHSHGDVE
;
A
#
# COMPACT_ATOMS: atom_id res chain seq x y z
N TYR A 1 0.11 12.72 12.86
CA TYR A 1 0.00 11.89 14.07
C TYR A 1 -1.04 10.80 13.89
N THR A 2 -2.35 11.09 13.78
CA THR A 2 -3.42 10.08 13.80
C THR A 2 -3.28 8.91 12.82
N MET A 3 -2.90 9.15 11.56
CA MET A 3 -2.85 8.09 10.55
C MET A 3 -1.72 7.09 10.77
N MET A 4 -0.48 7.54 11.00
CA MET A 4 0.69 6.65 11.17
C MET A 4 1.10 6.47 12.64
N GLY A 5 0.87 7.47 13.48
CA GLY A 5 1.30 7.50 14.88
C GLY A 5 2.79 7.69 15.07
N HIS A 6 3.27 7.32 16.25
CA HIS A 6 4.68 7.13 16.57
C HIS A 6 4.96 5.65 16.87
N LYS A 7 6.24 5.32 17.08
CA LYS A 7 6.66 3.95 17.40
C LYS A 7 5.95 3.36 18.62
N VAL A 8 5.67 4.17 19.64
CA VAL A 8 5.02 3.73 20.89
C VAL A 8 3.49 3.85 20.81
N ASP A 9 2.99 4.89 20.15
CA ASP A 9 1.56 5.12 19.96
C ASP A 9 1.22 5.02 18.47
N LYS A 10 1.03 3.77 18.02
CA LYS A 10 0.70 3.43 16.63
C LYS A 10 -0.58 4.13 16.18
N GLY A 11 -0.61 4.66 14.96
CA GLY A 11 -1.79 5.31 14.37
C GLY A 11 -2.77 4.33 13.75
N LEU A 12 -3.74 4.86 12.99
CA LEU A 12 -4.77 4.06 12.32
C LEU A 12 -4.21 3.05 11.33
N ILE A 13 -3.32 3.46 10.41
CA ILE A 13 -2.77 2.60 9.35
C ILE A 13 -2.07 1.35 9.93
N PRO A 14 -1.07 1.47 10.83
CA PRO A 14 -0.42 0.28 11.37
C PRO A 14 -1.38 -0.61 12.17
N ARG A 15 -2.35 -0.03 12.91
CA ARG A 15 -3.37 -0.81 13.64
C ARG A 15 -4.33 -1.55 12.70
N ILE A 16 -4.72 -0.93 11.58
CA ILE A 16 -5.56 -1.55 10.55
C ILE A 16 -4.80 -2.70 9.88
N CYS A 17 -3.53 -2.50 9.52
CA CYS A 17 -2.71 -3.56 8.93
C CYS A 17 -2.55 -4.74 9.90
N GLU A 18 -2.27 -4.48 11.18
CA GLU A 18 -2.18 -5.52 12.22
C GLU A 18 -3.51 -6.29 12.36
N GLY A 19 -4.63 -5.58 12.48
CA GLY A 19 -5.96 -6.20 12.58
C GLY A 19 -6.36 -6.99 11.33
N LEU A 20 -6.03 -6.48 10.15
CA LEU A 20 -6.27 -7.16 8.87
C LEU A 20 -5.55 -8.51 8.85
N PHE A 21 -4.24 -8.54 9.09
CA PHE A 21 -3.48 -9.78 9.05
C PHE A 21 -3.85 -10.75 10.19
N LEU A 22 -4.24 -10.24 11.35
CA LEU A 22 -4.80 -11.06 12.42
C LEU A 22 -6.05 -11.80 11.94
N GLU A 23 -7.00 -11.09 11.33
CA GLU A 23 -8.25 -11.66 10.82
C GLU A 23 -8.00 -12.66 9.67
N LEU A 24 -7.13 -12.31 8.73
CA LEU A 24 -6.73 -13.22 7.64
C LEU A 24 -6.13 -14.52 8.20
N SER A 25 -5.25 -14.42 9.21
CA SER A 25 -4.64 -15.59 9.84
C SER A 25 -5.64 -16.48 10.57
N ASN A 26 -6.72 -15.92 11.12
CA ASN A 26 -7.77 -16.67 11.78
C ASN A 26 -8.64 -17.41 10.77
N ARG A 27 -9.05 -16.73 9.69
CA ARG A 27 -9.88 -17.34 8.64
C ARG A 27 -9.16 -18.43 7.88
N SER A 28 -7.87 -18.27 7.59
CA SER A 28 -7.07 -19.31 6.94
C SER A 28 -6.92 -20.59 7.78
N LYS A 29 -7.22 -20.57 9.09
CA LYS A 29 -7.24 -21.78 9.94
C LYS A 29 -8.60 -22.47 9.95
N THR A 30 -9.68 -21.71 9.81
CA THR A 30 -11.06 -22.22 9.95
C THR A 30 -11.72 -22.53 8.61
N GLU A 31 -11.26 -21.91 7.54
CA GLU A 31 -11.86 -21.96 6.21
C GLU A 31 -10.80 -22.35 5.16
N THR A 32 -11.23 -23.07 4.12
CA THR A 32 -10.41 -23.35 2.93
C THR A 32 -10.41 -22.16 1.97
N VAL A 33 -9.88 -21.03 2.43
CA VAL A 33 -9.77 -19.78 1.67
C VAL A 33 -8.32 -19.31 1.57
N SER A 34 -7.96 -18.75 0.41
CA SER A 34 -6.67 -18.11 0.18
C SER A 34 -6.88 -16.60 -0.02
N PHE A 35 -5.88 -15.83 0.40
CA PHE A 35 -5.90 -14.38 0.31
C PHE A 35 -4.69 -13.89 -0.48
N HIS A 36 -4.91 -12.87 -1.31
CA HIS A 36 -3.86 -12.16 -2.03
C HIS A 36 -3.90 -10.70 -1.60
N THR A 37 -2.85 -10.25 -0.94
CA THR A 37 -2.75 -8.90 -0.39
C THR A 37 -1.63 -8.13 -1.05
N GLU A 38 -1.95 -6.93 -1.52
CA GLU A 38 -1.01 -6.02 -2.17
C GLU A 38 -1.04 -4.66 -1.48
N VAL A 39 0.13 -4.02 -1.39
CA VAL A 39 0.28 -2.65 -0.90
C VAL A 39 0.86 -1.77 -2.00
N SER A 40 0.32 -0.57 -2.11
CA SER A 40 0.89 0.54 -2.89
C SER A 40 0.88 1.79 -2.01
N TYR A 41 1.88 2.65 -2.16
CA TYR A 41 1.94 3.90 -1.41
C TYR A 41 2.48 5.01 -2.29
N LEU A 42 1.79 6.14 -2.29
CA LEU A 42 2.08 7.27 -3.17
C LEU A 42 1.97 8.59 -2.43
N GLU A 43 2.62 9.60 -2.99
CA GLU A 43 2.48 10.99 -2.61
C GLU A 43 1.94 11.79 -3.81
N ILE A 44 0.99 12.69 -3.53
CA ILE A 44 0.57 13.73 -4.47
C ILE A 44 1.07 15.06 -3.92
N TYR A 45 1.97 15.70 -4.66
CA TYR A 45 2.53 16.98 -4.28
C TYR A 45 2.66 17.88 -5.51
N SER A 46 2.11 19.10 -5.42
CA SER A 46 2.10 20.06 -6.53
C SER A 46 1.55 19.45 -7.84
N GLU A 47 0.42 18.74 -7.75
CA GLU A 47 -0.20 18.02 -8.87
C GLU A 47 0.70 16.96 -9.54
N ARG A 48 1.68 16.43 -8.80
CA ARG A 48 2.57 15.35 -9.27
C ARG A 48 2.43 14.13 -8.38
N VAL A 49 2.26 12.97 -9.02
CA VAL A 49 2.16 11.68 -8.35
C VAL A 49 3.53 11.01 -8.32
N HIS A 50 3.96 10.60 -7.13
CA HIS A 50 5.21 9.87 -6.91
C HIS A 50 4.92 8.54 -6.21
N ASP A 51 5.57 7.49 -6.69
CA ASP A 51 5.58 6.19 -6.02
C ASP A 51 6.57 6.21 -4.85
N LEU A 52 6.09 5.97 -3.63
CA LEU A 52 6.91 5.98 -2.42
C LEU A 52 7.63 4.65 -2.17
N LEU A 53 7.19 3.56 -2.79
CA LEU A 53 7.74 2.20 -2.58
C LEU A 53 8.69 1.78 -3.70
N LYS A 54 8.74 2.53 -4.80
CA LYS A 54 9.69 2.28 -5.89
C LYS A 54 11.11 2.64 -5.46
N LYS A 55 12.05 1.68 -5.61
CA LYS A 55 13.48 1.94 -5.42
C LYS A 55 13.93 3.08 -6.32
N LYS A 56 14.46 4.16 -5.73
CA LYS A 56 15.04 5.27 -6.48
C LYS A 56 16.31 4.80 -7.18
N SER A 57 16.31 4.74 -8.50
CA SER A 57 17.52 4.60 -9.32
C SER A 57 18.04 5.98 -9.70
N PRO A 58 19.36 6.21 -9.69
CA PRO A 58 19.94 7.51 -10.05
C PRO A 58 19.69 7.91 -11.52
N SER A 59 19.29 6.97 -12.37
CA SER A 59 18.97 7.18 -13.79
C SER A 59 17.48 7.37 -14.07
N THR A 60 16.62 7.24 -13.07
CA THR A 60 15.18 7.46 -13.21
C THR A 60 14.82 8.62 -12.32
N ASP A 61 14.95 9.83 -12.88
CA ASP A 61 14.33 11.03 -12.33
C ASP A 61 12.92 10.64 -11.85
N GLY A 62 12.71 10.67 -10.52
CA GLY A 62 11.69 9.90 -9.79
C GLY A 62 10.34 9.90 -10.49
N GLY A 63 10.14 8.93 -11.38
CA GLY A 63 9.29 9.11 -12.56
C GLY A 63 7.89 9.51 -12.18
N ARG A 64 7.52 10.77 -12.47
CA ARG A 64 6.17 11.28 -12.27
C ARG A 64 5.18 10.30 -12.91
N LEU A 65 4.33 9.71 -12.08
CA LEU A 65 3.32 8.80 -12.55
C LEU A 65 2.16 9.59 -13.18
N LYS A 66 1.55 8.99 -14.21
CA LYS A 66 0.41 9.59 -14.90
C LYS A 66 -0.87 9.11 -14.25
N VAL A 67 -1.81 10.02 -14.03
CA VAL A 67 -3.19 9.68 -13.68
C VAL A 67 -3.95 9.44 -14.98
N ARG A 68 -4.73 8.36 -15.04
CA ARG A 68 -5.58 7.97 -16.16
C ARG A 68 -6.95 7.58 -15.63
N GLU A 69 -7.92 7.41 -16.53
CA GLU A 69 -9.28 7.03 -16.19
C GLU A 69 -9.67 5.77 -16.97
N HIS A 70 -10.09 4.74 -16.23
CA HIS A 70 -10.68 3.54 -16.81
C HIS A 70 -12.20 3.73 -16.94
N PRO A 71 -12.85 3.35 -18.06
CA PRO A 71 -14.27 3.66 -18.31
C PRO A 71 -15.26 3.16 -17.24
N TYR A 72 -14.88 2.15 -16.46
CA TYR A 72 -15.74 1.53 -15.44
C TYR A 72 -15.17 1.57 -14.01
N GLU A 73 -13.84 1.69 -13.86
CA GLU A 73 -13.17 1.64 -12.55
C GLU A 73 -12.77 3.04 -12.04
N GLY A 74 -12.88 4.05 -12.91
CA GLY A 74 -12.56 5.43 -12.57
C GLY A 74 -11.05 5.75 -12.62
N PRO A 75 -10.61 6.79 -11.91
CA PRO A 75 -9.23 7.28 -11.99
C PRO A 75 -8.26 6.31 -11.32
N TYR A 76 -7.11 6.10 -11.96
CA TYR A 76 -6.02 5.27 -11.45
C TYR A 76 -4.66 5.87 -11.80
N VAL A 77 -3.62 5.42 -11.09
CA VAL A 77 -2.24 5.83 -11.33
C VAL A 77 -1.55 4.79 -12.19
N GLU A 78 -1.20 5.16 -13.42
CA GLU A 78 -0.48 4.31 -14.35
C GLU A 78 0.93 4.01 -13.80
N ASN A 79 1.29 2.72 -13.78
CA ASN A 79 2.59 2.20 -13.31
C ASN A 79 2.91 2.43 -11.82
N LEU A 80 1.89 2.65 -10.97
CA LEU A 80 2.07 2.59 -9.52
C LEU A 80 2.47 1.17 -9.10
N SER A 81 3.57 1.04 -8.35
CA SER A 81 4.03 -0.26 -7.87
C SER A 81 3.06 -0.86 -6.87
N LYS A 82 2.84 -2.17 -7.02
CA LYS A 82 2.07 -3.00 -6.10
C LYS A 82 3.00 -4.08 -5.57
N HIS A 83 3.12 -4.18 -4.26
CA HIS A 83 3.99 -5.13 -3.60
C HIS A 83 3.14 -6.16 -2.89
N VAL A 84 3.36 -7.43 -3.20
CA VAL A 84 2.68 -8.53 -2.53
C VAL A 84 3.22 -8.62 -1.10
N VAL A 85 2.31 -8.66 -0.14
CA VAL A 85 2.60 -8.76 1.30
C VAL A 85 1.87 -9.96 1.88
N HIS A 86 2.48 -10.65 2.83
CA HIS A 86 1.93 -11.86 3.44
C HIS A 86 1.71 -11.73 4.94
N SER A 87 2.29 -10.70 5.56
CA SER A 87 2.18 -10.45 6.99
C SER A 87 2.26 -8.95 7.30
N HIS A 88 1.89 -8.58 8.54
CA HIS A 88 2.08 -7.20 9.01
C HIS A 88 3.55 -6.76 8.95
N GLY A 89 4.49 -7.69 9.19
CA GLY A 89 5.93 -7.41 9.14
C GLY A 89 6.46 -7.13 7.74
N ASP A 90 5.74 -7.51 6.67
CA ASP A 90 6.11 -7.15 5.29
C ASP A 90 5.70 -5.71 4.95
N VAL A 91 4.82 -5.11 5.76
CA VAL A 91 4.30 -3.74 5.58
C VAL A 91 5.09 -2.71 6.40
N GLU A 92 5.69 -3.12 7.52
CA GLU A 92 6.57 -2.28 8.37
C GLU A 92 8.00 -2.14 7.80
#